data_AF-A0A3K8YA46-F1
#
_entry.id   AF-A0A3K8YA46-F1
#
_cell.length_a   1.000
_cell.length_b   1.000
_cell.length_c   1.000
_cell.angle_alpha   90.00
_cell.angle_beta   90.00
_cell.angle_gamma   90.00
#
_symmetry.space_group_name_H-M   'P 1'
#
loop_
_entity.id
_entity.type
_entity.pdbx_description
1 polymer ?
#
loop_
_entity_poly.entity_id
_entity_poly.type
_entity_poly.pdbx_seq_one_letter_code
_entity_poly.pdbx_strand_id
1 'polypeptide(L)' 'MIYSKIQHLRKKAEKDINRAMREAESDNMREAAKLFLRAGGTLITLGCGLETEINDNKTKIY' A
#
# COMPACT_ATOMS: atom_id res chain seq x y z
N MET A 1 12.04 -0.92 -13.21
CA MET A 1 11.42 0.35 -12.71
C MET A 1 10.08 0.12 -11.99
N ILE A 2 9.27 -0.85 -12.42
CA ILE A 2 7.98 -1.20 -11.78
C ILE A 2 8.17 -1.95 -10.46
N TYR A 3 9.07 -2.95 -10.43
CA TYR A 3 9.35 -3.71 -9.20
C TYR A 3 9.82 -2.82 -8.04
N SER A 4 10.65 -1.81 -8.30
CA SER A 4 11.10 -0.88 -7.26
C SER A 4 9.97 0.01 -6.73
N LYS A 5 9.02 0.43 -7.59
CA LYS A 5 7.79 1.14 -7.15
C LYS A 5 6.90 0.23 -6.30
N ILE A 6 6.69 -1.02 -6.73
CA ILE A 6 5.94 -2.03 -5.97
C ILE A 6 6.56 -2.23 -4.60
N GLN A 7 7.88 -2.46 -4.55
CA GLN A 7 8.60 -2.69 -3.31
C GLN A 7 8.54 -1.47 -2.38
N HIS A 8 8.65 -0.27 -2.94
CA HIS A 8 8.53 0.98 -2.18
C HIS A 8 7.14 1.12 -1.54
N LEU A 9 6.07 0.95 -2.31
CA LEU A 9 4.69 1.06 -1.82
C LEU A 9 4.37 -0.03 -0.79
N ARG A 10 4.81 -1.27 -1.02
CA ARG A 10 4.67 -2.38 -0.06
C ARG A 10 5.33 -2.04 1.28
N LYS A 11 6.59 -1.61 1.27
CA LYS A 11 7.33 -1.24 2.49
C LYS A 11 6.69 -0.07 3.22
N LYS A 12 6.15 0.90 2.47
CA LYS A 12 5.44 2.05 3.05
C LYS A 12 4.16 1.61 3.76
N ALA A 13 3.32 0.80 3.12
CA ALA A 13 2.11 0.27 3.74
C ALA A 13 2.42 -0.57 4.99
N GLU A 14 3.43 -1.44 4.93
CA GLU A 14 3.90 -2.23 6.06
C GLU A 14 4.35 -1.35 7.25
N LYS A 15 5.11 -0.28 6.97
CA LYS A 15 5.55 0.67 8.01
C LYS A 15 4.36 1.36 8.69
N ASP A 16 3.37 1.78 7.91
CA ASP A 16 2.17 2.45 8.45
C ASP A 16 1.31 1.47 9.27
N ILE A 17 1.14 0.22 8.83
CA ILE A 17 0.46 -0.84 9.59
C ILE A 17 1.16 -1.12 10.91
N ASN A 18 2.49 -1.33 10.90
CA ASN A 18 3.25 -1.61 12.10
C ASN A 18 3.25 -0.44 13.09
N ARG A 19 3.07 0.79 12.60
CA ARG A 19 2.87 1.96 13.47
C ARG A 19 1.44 1.99 14.02
N ALA A 20 0.44 1.71 13.19
CA ALA A 20 -0.97 1.67 13.60
C ALA A 20 -1.19 0.66 14.75
N MET A 21 -0.57 -0.53 14.65
CA MET A 21 -0.63 -1.55 15.71
C MET A 21 -0.06 -1.03 17.04
N ARG A 22 1.09 -0.37 17.02
CA ARG A 22 1.72 0.20 18.23
C ARG A 22 0.89 1.32 18.87
N GLU A 23 0.25 2.17 18.05
CA GLU A 23 -0.67 3.19 18.57
C GLU A 23 -1.91 2.54 19.21
N ALA A 24 -2.44 1.47 18.60
CA ALA A 24 -3.56 0.72 19.16
C ALA A 24 -3.20 0.01 20.49
N GLU A 25 -2.00 -0.57 20.57
CA GLU A 25 -1.45 -1.15 21.82
C GLU A 25 -1.28 -0.11 22.94
N SER A 26 -1.13 1.17 22.57
CA SER A 26 -0.99 2.30 23.49
C SER A 26 -2.31 3.04 23.75
N ASP A 27 -3.46 2.43 23.44
CA ASP A 27 -4.82 3.00 23.53
C ASP A 27 -5.05 4.27 22.69
N ASN A 28 -4.16 4.58 21.75
CA ASN A 28 -4.30 5.72 20.83
C ASN A 28 -5.09 5.35 19.56
N MET A 29 -6.36 4.99 19.75
CA MET A 29 -7.23 4.46 18.69
C MET A 29 -7.42 5.45 17.52
N ARG A 30 -7.43 6.76 17.81
CA ARG A 30 -7.58 7.80 16.78
C ARG A 30 -6.39 7.81 15.83
N GLU A 31 -5.17 7.71 16.36
CA GLU A 31 -3.97 7.72 15.51
C GLU A 31 -3.79 6.38 14.79
N ALA A 32 -4.11 5.26 15.47
CA ALA A 32 -4.15 3.95 14.84
C ALA A 32 -5.08 3.95 13.60
N ALA A 33 -6.30 4.48 13.73
CA ALA A 33 -7.25 4.57 12.63
C ALA A 33 -6.72 5.38 11.44
N LYS A 34 -6.10 6.56 11.69
CA LYS A 34 -5.49 7.37 10.61
C LYS A 34 -4.38 6.61 9.89
N LEU A 35 -3.54 5.90 10.63
CA LEU A 35 -2.43 5.13 10.07
C LEU A 35 -2.93 3.94 9.23
N PHE A 36 -3.96 3.24 9.68
CA PHE A 36 -4.61 2.18 8.88
C PHE A 36 -5.22 2.73 7.59
N LEU A 37 -5.93 3.85 7.64
CA LEU A 37 -6.48 4.49 6.44
C LEU A 37 -5.38 4.87 5.45
N ARG A 38 -4.26 5.40 5.95
CA ARG A 38 -3.09 5.73 5.12
C ARG A 38 -2.46 4.50 4.48
N ALA A 39 -2.32 3.40 5.23
CA ALA A 39 -1.84 2.14 4.71
C ALA A 39 -2.78 1.60 3.61
N GLY A 40 -4.11 1.63 3.86
CA GLY A 40 -5.12 1.23 2.88
C GLY A 40 -5.03 2.02 1.58
N GLY A 41 -4.93 3.35 1.63
CA GLY A 41 -4.74 4.18 0.43
C GLY A 41 -3.45 3.85 -0.34
N THR A 42 -2.37 3.49 0.37
CA THR A 42 -1.12 3.03 -0.25
C THR A 42 -1.30 1.68 -0.95
N LEU A 43 -2.03 0.74 -0.35
CA LEU A 43 -2.33 -0.57 -0.95
C LEU A 43 -3.25 -0.46 -2.16
N ILE A 44 -4.25 0.42 -2.13
CA ILE A 44 -5.12 0.69 -3.29
C ILE A 44 -4.27 1.20 -4.46
N THR A 45 -3.40 2.18 -4.20
CA THR A 45 -2.49 2.72 -5.22
C THR A 45 -1.59 1.64 -5.82
N LEU A 46 -1.07 0.73 -4.98
CA LEU A 46 -0.28 -0.40 -5.42
C LEU A 46 -1.11 -1.35 -6.32
N GLY A 47 -2.32 -1.70 -5.90
CA GLY A 47 -3.24 -2.56 -6.66
C GLY A 47 -3.56 -2.00 -8.04
N CYS A 48 -3.99 -0.73 -8.12
CA CYS A 48 -4.30 -0.07 -9.39
C CYS A 48 -3.08 -0.04 -10.32
N GLY A 49 -1.89 0.25 -9.78
CA GLY A 49 -0.66 0.22 -10.59
C GLY A 49 -0.35 -1.17 -11.17
N LEU A 50 -0.60 -2.24 -10.40
CA LEU A 50 -0.45 -3.61 -10.89
C LEU A 50 -1.49 -3.96 -11.97
N GLU A 51 -2.74 -3.55 -11.81
CA GLU A 51 -3.79 -3.77 -12.80
C GLU A 51 -3.47 -3.10 -14.14
N THR A 52 -2.96 -1.86 -14.12
CA THR A 52 -2.50 -1.17 -15.33
C THR A 52 -1.40 -1.96 -16.04
N GLU A 53 -0.37 -2.41 -15.32
CA GLU A 53 0.74 -3.18 -15.90
C GLU A 53 0.28 -4.53 -16.49
N ILE A 54 -0.69 -5.19 -15.85
CA ILE A 54 -1.30 -6.42 -16.37
C ILE A 54 -2.04 -6.13 -17.69
N ASN A 55 -2.83 -5.05 -17.73
CA ASN A 55 -3.64 -4.72 -18.90
C ASN A 55 -2.78 -4.24 -20.08
N ASP A 56 -1.74 -3.46 -19.83
CA ASP A 56 -0.77 -3.00 -20.84
C ASP A 56 0.04 -4.16 -21.43
N ASN A 57 0.35 -5.19 -20.62
CA ASN A 57 1.01 -6.40 -21.11
C ASN A 57 0.08 -7.31 -21.93
N LYS A 58 -1.22 -7.35 -21.62
CA LYS A 58 -2.21 -8.11 -22.41
C LYS A 58 -2.51 -7.47 -23.77
N THR A 59 -2.36 -6.15 -23.91
CA THR A 59 -2.60 -5.43 -25.17
C THR A 59 -1.43 -5.51 -26.16
N LYS A 60 -0.25 -6.00 -25.74
CA LYS A 60 0.95 -6.12 -26.59
C LYS A 60 1.13 -7.48 -27.28
N ILE A 61 0.11 -8.33 -27.30
CA ILE A 61 0.12 -9.56 -28.11
C ILE A 61 -0.34 -9.18 -29.52
N TYR A 62 0.63 -8.81 -30.38
CA TYR A 62 0.48 -8.73 -31.84
C TYR A 62 1.12 -9.95 -32.49
#